data_AF-A0A3E3DN52-F1
#
_entry.id   AF-A0A3E3DN52-F1
#
_cell.length_a   1.000
_cell.length_b   1.000
_cell.length_c   1.000
_cell.angle_alpha   90.00
_cell.angle_beta   90.00
_cell.angle_gamma   90.00
#
_symmetry.space_group_name_H-M   'P 1'
#
loop_
_entity.id
_entity.type
_entity.pdbx_description
1 polymer ?
#
loop_
_entity_poly.entity_id
_entity_poly.type
_entity_poly.pdbx_seq_one_letter_code
_entity_poly.pdbx_strand_id
1 'polypeptide(L)'
;MTDTEKIDQILLKMESFATKDDLKVFATKDDLKDFATKDDLKAFATKADLRHETNLVLEELDSTEQRLNRRIDSTNKDLQELRQYVTAVRYNNEIVEILMKRQDNVEQRLQKVERKVLCS
;
A
#
# COMPACT_ATOMS: atom_id res chain seq x y z
N MET A 1 -45.79 -9.05 -78.88
CA MET A 1 -46.08 -9.67 -77.58
C MET A 1 -47.57 -9.71 -77.37
N THR A 2 -48.12 -10.88 -77.05
CA THR A 2 -49.51 -11.02 -76.61
C THR A 2 -49.67 -10.38 -75.22
N ASP A 3 -50.89 -10.02 -74.84
CA ASP A 3 -51.11 -9.45 -73.49
C ASP A 3 -50.78 -10.45 -72.38
N THR A 4 -50.84 -11.76 -72.68
CA THR A 4 -50.43 -12.85 -71.79
C THR A 4 -48.92 -12.84 -71.54
N GLU A 5 -48.09 -12.64 -72.57
CA GLU A 5 -46.62 -12.54 -72.43
C GLU A 5 -46.19 -11.33 -71.60
N LYS A 6 -46.94 -10.22 -71.65
CA LYS A 6 -46.69 -9.05 -70.78
C LYS A 6 -46.99 -9.36 -69.32
N ILE A 7 -48.05 -10.13 -69.04
CA ILE A 7 -48.44 -10.54 -67.69
C ILE A 7 -47.38 -11.47 -67.09
N ASP A 8 -46.91 -12.47 -67.84
CA ASP A 8 -45.87 -13.40 -67.39
C ASP A 8 -44.54 -12.68 -67.08
N GLN A 9 -44.19 -11.68 -67.89
CA GLN A 9 -42.98 -10.87 -67.67
C GLN A 9 -43.10 -9.97 -66.43
N ILE A 10 -44.31 -9.53 -66.07
CA ILE A 10 -44.57 -8.80 -64.83
C ILE A 10 -44.47 -9.75 -63.63
N LEU A 11 -45.04 -10.94 -63.70
CA LEU A 11 -44.96 -11.97 -62.66
C LEU A 11 -43.52 -12.37 -62.35
N LEU A 12 -42.71 -12.65 -63.38
CA LEU A 12 -41.29 -12.96 -63.22
C LEU A 12 -40.52 -11.82 -62.53
N LYS A 13 -40.90 -10.56 -62.79
CA LYS A 13 -40.29 -9.39 -62.16
C LYS A 13 -40.72 -9.25 -60.69
N MET A 14 -41.93 -9.70 -60.34
CA MET A 14 -42.45 -9.69 -58.97
C MET A 14 -41.77 -10.75 -58.07
N GLU A 15 -41.27 -11.85 -58.63
CA GLU A 15 -40.48 -12.86 -57.88
C GLU A 15 -39.18 -12.31 -57.29
N SER A 16 -38.67 -11.19 -57.80
CA SER A 16 -37.46 -10.53 -57.28
C SER A 16 -37.70 -9.66 -56.03
N PHE A 17 -38.95 -9.46 -55.61
CA PHE A 17 -39.27 -8.68 -54.43
C PHE A 17 -39.13 -9.53 -53.16
N ALA A 18 -38.55 -8.92 -52.12
CA ALA A 18 -38.51 -9.53 -50.80
C ALA A 18 -39.93 -9.72 -50.25
N THR A 19 -40.16 -10.90 -49.67
CA THR A 19 -41.37 -11.27 -48.96
C THR A 19 -41.25 -10.95 -47.47
N LYS A 20 -42.37 -11.08 -46.73
CA LYS A 20 -42.34 -10.90 -45.27
C LYS A 20 -41.48 -11.95 -44.58
N ASP A 21 -41.39 -13.15 -45.14
CA ASP A 21 -40.58 -14.22 -44.56
C ASP A 21 -39.08 -13.94 -44.74
N ASP A 22 -38.69 -13.28 -45.84
CA ASP A 22 -37.31 -12.83 -46.06
C ASP A 22 -36.85 -11.78 -45.04
N LEU A 23 -37.80 -11.03 -44.43
CA LEU A 23 -37.48 -9.99 -43.45
C LEU A 23 -37.37 -10.52 -42.01
N LYS A 24 -37.91 -11.71 -41.69
CA LYS A 24 -37.93 -12.27 -40.33
C LYS A 24 -36.54 -12.59 -39.76
N VAL A 25 -35.54 -12.74 -40.63
CA VAL A 25 -34.15 -13.04 -40.23
C VAL A 25 -33.37 -11.81 -39.81
N PHE A 26 -33.88 -10.60 -40.06
CA PHE A 26 -33.21 -9.35 -39.71
C PHE A 26 -33.66 -8.87 -38.34
N ALA A 27 -32.70 -8.37 -37.56
CA ALA A 27 -33.00 -7.64 -36.33
C ALA A 27 -33.81 -6.37 -36.64
N THR A 28 -34.80 -6.11 -35.80
CA THR A 28 -35.59 -4.89 -35.80
C THR A 28 -34.91 -3.80 -34.97
N LYS A 29 -35.44 -2.58 -35.03
CA LYS A 29 -34.95 -1.47 -34.19
C LYS A 29 -35.19 -1.72 -32.70
N ASP A 30 -36.24 -2.46 -32.36
CA ASP A 30 -36.57 -2.76 -30.97
C ASP A 30 -35.56 -3.75 -30.37
N ASP A 31 -35.05 -4.68 -31.18
CA ASP A 31 -34.03 -5.65 -30.76
C ASP A 31 -32.69 -4.99 -30.37
N LEU A 32 -32.45 -3.75 -30.80
CA LEU A 32 -31.18 -3.02 -30.58
C LEU A 32 -31.24 -2.02 -29.41
N LYS A 33 -32.40 -1.79 -28.80
CA LYS A 33 -32.59 -0.74 -27.77
C LYS A 33 -31.74 -0.95 -26.51
N ASP A 34 -31.50 -2.20 -26.14
CA ASP A 34 -30.79 -2.55 -24.89
C ASP A 34 -29.27 -2.67 -25.09
N PHE A 35 -28.77 -2.50 -26.31
CA PHE A 35 -27.33 -2.55 -26.57
C PHE A 35 -26.65 -1.25 -26.19
N ALA A 36 -25.59 -1.36 -25.38
CA ALA A 36 -24.70 -0.25 -25.09
C ALA A 36 -24.00 0.25 -26.37
N THR A 37 -23.88 1.56 -26.48
CA THR A 37 -23.16 2.27 -27.53
C THR A 37 -21.70 2.47 -27.13
N LYS A 38 -20.87 2.90 -28.09
CA LYS A 38 -19.47 3.25 -27.80
C LYS A 38 -19.36 4.44 -26.84
N ASP A 39 -20.33 5.35 -26.86
CA ASP A 39 -20.32 6.51 -25.98
C ASP A 39 -20.61 6.12 -24.53
N ASP A 40 -21.46 5.12 -24.30
CA ASP A 40 -21.71 4.55 -22.97
C ASP A 40 -20.44 3.96 -22.34
N LEU A 41 -19.52 3.45 -23.17
CA LEU A 41 -18.28 2.82 -22.71
C LEU A 41 -17.16 3.82 -22.36
N LYS A 42 -17.27 5.09 -22.78
CA LYS A 42 -16.21 6.10 -22.54
C LYS A 42 -16.03 6.47 -21.06
N ALA A 43 -17.05 6.25 -20.25
CA ALA A 43 -17.01 6.56 -18.81
C ALA A 43 -16.20 5.54 -17.98
N PHE A 44 -15.87 4.38 -18.56
CA PHE A 44 -15.18 3.32 -17.83
C PHE A 44 -13.66 3.49 -17.89
N ALA A 45 -13.01 3.30 -16.75
CA ALA A 45 -11.56 3.24 -16.67
C ALA A 45 -11.03 2.08 -17.53
N THR A 46 -9.96 2.35 -18.26
CA THR A 46 -9.26 1.34 -19.04
C THR A 46 -8.25 0.60 -18.16
N LYS A 47 -7.76 -0.54 -18.66
CA LYS A 47 -6.66 -1.25 -18.00
C LYS A 47 -5.39 -0.42 -17.90
N ALA A 48 -5.19 0.56 -18.78
CA ALA A 48 -4.02 1.44 -18.73
C ALA A 48 -4.13 2.42 -17.56
N ASP A 49 -5.32 2.99 -17.34
CA ASP A 49 -5.59 3.90 -16.23
C ASP A 49 -5.35 3.19 -14.89
N LEU A 50 -5.87 1.98 -14.73
CA LEU A 50 -5.64 1.18 -13.51
C LEU A 50 -4.16 0.85 -13.27
N ARG A 51 -3.40 0.55 -14.34
CA ARG A 51 -1.95 0.32 -14.22
C ARG A 51 -1.20 1.59 -13.83
N HIS A 52 -1.60 2.73 -14.37
CA HIS A 52 -1.00 4.02 -14.02
C HIS A 52 -1.20 4.32 -12.53
N GLU A 53 -2.44 4.24 -12.04
CA GLU A 53 -2.76 4.44 -10.63
C GLU A 53 -2.03 3.43 -9.72
N THR A 54 -1.97 2.16 -10.12
CA THR A 54 -1.24 1.13 -9.36
C THR A 54 0.26 1.46 -9.26
N ASN A 55 0.88 1.91 -10.35
CA ASN A 55 2.29 2.27 -10.35
C ASN A 55 2.57 3.49 -9.46
N LEU A 56 1.71 4.52 -9.50
CA LEU A 56 1.84 5.68 -8.61
C LEU A 56 1.76 5.25 -7.13
N VAL A 57 0.82 4.36 -6.80
CA VAL A 57 0.70 3.82 -5.44
C VAL A 57 1.94 3.03 -5.04
N LEU A 58 2.50 2.21 -5.92
CA LEU A 58 3.71 1.45 -5.64
C LEU A 58 4.92 2.38 -5.39
N GLU A 59 5.08 3.43 -6.18
CA GLU A 59 6.16 4.42 -6.00
C GLU A 59 6.06 5.18 -4.67
N GLU A 60 4.84 5.53 -4.25
CA GLU A 60 4.59 6.18 -2.95
C GLU A 60 4.82 5.22 -1.77
N LEU A 61 4.47 3.94 -1.93
CA LEU A 61 4.75 2.89 -0.96
C LEU A 61 6.26 2.69 -0.79
N ASP A 62 7.02 2.58 -1.88
CA ASP A 62 8.48 2.46 -1.86
C ASP A 62 9.12 3.67 -1.17
N SER A 63 8.66 4.88 -1.50
CA SER A 63 9.15 6.11 -0.88
C SER A 63 8.87 6.15 0.62
N THR A 64 7.69 5.69 1.03
CA THR A 64 7.29 5.59 2.44
C THR A 64 8.10 4.54 3.18
N GLU A 65 8.34 3.37 2.58
CA GLU A 65 9.17 2.31 3.14
C GLU A 65 10.60 2.81 3.37
N GLN A 66 11.22 3.46 2.38
CA GLN A 66 12.55 4.02 2.53
C GLN A 66 12.62 5.06 3.66
N ARG A 67 11.58 5.90 3.80
CA ARG A 67 11.50 6.88 4.90
C ARG A 67 11.40 6.19 6.26
N LEU A 68 10.64 5.10 6.35
CA LEU A 68 10.53 4.32 7.58
C LEU A 68 11.87 3.63 7.93
N ASN A 69 12.54 3.03 6.96
CA ASN A 69 13.84 2.39 7.16
C ASN A 69 14.88 3.39 7.70
N ARG A 70 14.98 4.59 7.12
CA ARG A 70 15.87 5.65 7.64
C ARG A 70 15.55 6.04 9.10
N ARG A 71 14.26 6.12 9.46
CA ARG A 71 13.84 6.43 10.84
C ARG A 71 14.18 5.30 11.81
N ILE A 72 13.99 4.05 11.38
CA ILE A 72 14.35 2.85 12.15
C ILE A 72 15.86 2.82 12.39
N ASP A 73 16.67 3.07 11.35
CA ASP A 73 18.13 3.10 11.47
C ASP A 73 18.61 4.19 12.45
N SER A 74 18.03 5.39 12.37
CA SER A 74 18.32 6.47 13.33
C SER A 74 17.95 6.04 14.76
N THR A 75 16.76 5.46 14.94
CA THR A 75 16.30 5.01 16.26
C THR A 75 17.20 3.90 16.82
N ASN A 76 17.64 2.98 15.97
CA ASN A 76 18.55 1.91 16.36
C ASN A 76 19.92 2.46 16.81
N LYS A 77 20.41 3.50 16.12
CA LYS A 77 21.63 4.20 16.52
C LYS A 77 21.45 4.89 17.88
N ASP A 78 20.38 5.64 18.06
CA ASP A 78 20.08 6.32 19.34
C ASP A 78 19.95 5.31 20.49
N LEU A 79 19.32 4.15 20.23
CA LEU A 79 19.22 3.05 21.19
C LEU A 79 20.59 2.44 21.53
N GLN A 80 21.50 2.34 20.57
CA GLN A 80 22.86 1.85 20.81
C GLN A 80 23.65 2.82 21.69
N GLU A 81 23.56 4.12 21.41
CA GLU A 81 24.18 5.17 22.23
C GLU A 81 23.63 5.16 23.65
N LEU A 82 22.30 5.05 23.81
CA LEU A 82 21.66 4.96 25.12
C LEU A 82 22.11 3.70 25.88
N ARG A 83 22.24 2.55 25.21
CA ARG A 83 22.75 1.32 25.84
C ARG A 83 24.16 1.51 26.38
N GLN A 84 25.05 2.13 25.62
CA GLN A 84 26.42 2.42 26.06
C GLN A 84 26.43 3.34 27.29
N TYR A 85 25.61 4.39 27.26
CA TYR A 85 25.46 5.29 28.40
C TYR A 85 24.97 4.56 29.66
N VAL A 86 23.91 3.76 29.55
CA VAL A 86 23.37 2.97 30.68
C VAL A 86 24.42 2.01 31.24
N THR A 87 25.21 1.34 30.38
CA THR A 87 26.32 0.48 30.82
C THR A 87 27.38 1.27 31.59
N ALA A 88 27.77 2.44 31.11
CA ALA A 88 28.76 3.29 31.80
C ALA A 88 28.25 3.75 33.17
N VAL A 89 27.01 4.21 33.26
CA VAL A 89 26.39 4.63 34.54
C VAL A 89 26.33 3.46 35.52
N ARG A 90 25.96 2.26 35.06
CA ARG A 90 25.93 1.06 35.92
C ARG A 90 27.30 0.77 36.53
N TYR A 91 28.37 0.81 35.72
CA TYR A 91 29.74 0.59 36.20
C TYR A 91 30.15 1.65 37.24
N ASN A 92 29.83 2.91 37.00
CA ASN A 92 30.12 3.98 37.95
C ASN A 92 29.38 3.77 39.27
N ASN A 93 28.11 3.36 39.24
CA ASN A 93 27.35 3.06 40.45
C ASN A 93 27.96 1.89 41.24
N GLU A 94 28.41 0.82 40.57
CA GLU A 94 29.11 -0.30 41.21
C GLU A 94 30.41 0.15 41.91
N ILE A 95 31.17 1.08 41.30
CA ILE A 95 32.34 1.69 41.94
C ILE A 95 31.93 2.49 43.19
N VAL A 96 30.88 3.31 43.09
CA VAL A 96 30.39 4.12 44.21
C VAL A 96 29.99 3.23 45.40
N GLU A 97 29.29 2.12 45.16
CA GLU A 97 28.95 1.16 46.22
C GLU A 97 30.19 0.61 46.94
N ILE A 98 31.25 0.28 46.19
CA ILE A 98 32.51 -0.21 46.76
C ILE A 98 33.19 0.90 47.58
N LEU A 99 33.21 2.13 47.08
CA LEU A 99 33.80 3.26 47.78
C LEU A 99 33.05 3.59 49.07
N MET A 100 31.72 3.53 49.08
CA MET A 100 30.92 3.71 50.29
C MET A 100 31.27 2.68 51.36
N LYS A 101 31.37 1.39 51.01
CA LYS A 101 31.78 0.34 51.96
C LYS A 101 33.18 0.58 52.54
N ARG A 102 34.11 1.09 51.74
CA ARG A 102 35.46 1.43 52.20
C ARG A 102 35.45 2.65 53.12
N GLN A 103 34.63 3.66 52.81
CA GLN A 103 34.46 4.86 53.63
C GLN A 103 33.92 4.49 55.02
N ASP A 104 32.87 3.67 55.09
CA ASP A 104 32.32 3.17 56.35
C ASP A 104 33.38 2.46 57.20
N ASN A 105 34.24 1.66 56.56
CA ASN A 105 35.34 0.97 57.26
C ASN A 105 36.38 1.95 57.84
N VAL A 106 36.74 2.99 57.07
CA VAL A 106 37.68 4.02 57.52
C VAL A 106 37.09 4.80 58.69
N GLU A 107 35.82 5.20 58.61
CA GLU A 107 35.12 5.92 59.68
C GLU A 107 35.05 5.11 60.98
N GLN A 108 34.74 3.81 60.90
CA GLN A 108 34.75 2.93 62.08
C GLN A 108 36.13 2.83 62.72
N ARG A 109 37.20 2.73 61.92
CA ARG A 109 38.58 2.66 62.42
C ARG A 109 39.02 3.97 63.05
N LEU A 110 38.66 5.11 62.45
CA LEU A 110 38.95 6.44 62.98
C LEU A 110 38.31 6.63 64.35
N GLN A 111 37.01 6.33 64.49
CA GLN A 111 36.31 6.38 65.77
C GLN A 111 36.99 5.52 66.86
N LYS A 112 37.51 4.34 66.48
CA LYS A 112 38.24 3.47 67.43
C LYS A 112 39.56 4.09 67.88
N VAL A 113 40.27 4.79 66.99
CA VAL A 113 41.50 5.51 67.32
C VAL A 113 41.20 6.72 68.19
N GLU A 114 40.20 7.53 67.83
CA GLU A 114 39.77 8.71 68.61
C GLU A 114 39.42 8.32 70.05
N ARG A 115 38.66 7.24 70.25
CA ARG A 115 38.35 6.71 71.59
C ARG A 115 39.60 6.32 72.38
N LYS A 116 40.61 5.73 71.73
CA LYS A 116 41.86 5.33 72.42
C LYS A 116 42.69 6.54 72.83
N VAL A 117 42.76 7.56 71.98
CA VAL A 117 43.51 8.79 72.24
C VAL A 117 42.84 9.61 73.36
N LEU A 118 41.51 9.72 73.36
CA LEU A 118 40.77 10.45 74.40
C LEU A 118 40.80 9.78 75.78
N CYS A 119 41.09 8.48 75.86
CA CYS A 119 41.16 7.72 77.12
C CYS A 119 42.59 7.46 77.62
N SER A 120 43.63 8.00 76.96
CA SER A 120 45.03 8.00 77.43
C SER A 120 45.40 9.36 78.00
#